data_AF-A0A9D7M0K4-F1
#
_entry.id   AF-A0A9D7M0K4-F1
#
_cell.length_a   1.000
_cell.length_b   1.000
_cell.length_c   1.000
_cell.angle_alpha   90.00
_cell.angle_beta   90.00
_cell.angle_gamma   90.00
#
_symmetry.space_group_name_H-M   'P 1'
#
loop_
_entity.id
_entity.type
_entity.pdbx_description
1 polymer ?
#
loop_
_entity_poly.entity_id
_entity_poly.type
_entity_poly.pdbx_seq_one_letter_code
_entity_poly.pdbx_strand_id
1 'polypeptide(L)'
;MTRKLVLLGAVLVMLGLLTGFISGSLANPRMGLAAHLEGLMNGTLLIALGAAWGHVRLSPGTERWCWWLLAYGSLANWLAVLLGAIWGAGRATMPLTAGGMQAAPWQEALVGGLLISLSFAMVAAFALVIRGVLAARNAA
;
A
#
# COMPACT_ATOMS: atom_id res chain seq x y z
N MET A 1 -15.58 -6.69 8.69
CA MET A 1 -14.45 -6.10 7.94
C MET A 1 -14.25 -4.61 8.19
N THR A 2 -15.31 -3.80 8.05
CA THR A 2 -15.29 -2.33 8.15
C THR A 2 -14.33 -1.76 9.20
N ARG A 3 -14.50 -2.13 10.48
CA ARG A 3 -13.65 -1.63 11.57
C ARG A 3 -12.16 -1.94 11.38
N LYS A 4 -11.81 -3.11 10.85
CA LYS A 4 -10.41 -3.50 10.61
C LYS A 4 -9.78 -2.64 9.51
N LEU A 5 -10.52 -2.40 8.43
CA LEU A 5 -10.05 -1.55 7.32
C LEU A 5 -9.92 -0.09 7.75
N VAL A 6 -10.92 0.44 8.47
CA VAL A 6 -10.87 1.81 8.99
C VAL A 6 -9.71 1.99 9.98
N LEU A 7 -9.51 1.04 10.90
CA LEU A 7 -8.40 1.11 11.85
C LEU A 7 -7.04 1.06 11.16
N LEU A 8 -6.82 0.08 10.29
CA LEU A 8 -5.55 -0.03 9.57
C LEU A 8 -5.31 1.19 8.67
N GLY A 9 -6.36 1.69 8.02
CA GLY A 9 -6.29 2.90 7.21
C GLY A 9 -5.90 4.13 8.04
N ALA A 10 -6.49 4.31 9.23
CA ALA A 10 -6.12 5.38 10.15
C ALA A 10 -4.66 5.26 10.64
N VAL A 11 -4.19 4.04 10.92
CA VAL A 11 -2.78 3.79 11.25
C VAL A 11 -1.86 4.18 10.08
N LEU A 12 -2.21 3.80 8.84
CA LEU A 12 -1.41 4.17 7.67
C LEU A 12 -1.40 5.68 7.41
N VAL A 13 -2.52 6.37 7.61
CA VAL A 13 -2.57 7.84 7.57
C VAL A 13 -1.61 8.42 8.61
N MET A 14 -1.64 7.91 9.85
CA MET A 14 -0.71 8.34 10.90
C MET A 14 0.74 8.11 10.51
N LEU A 15 1.08 6.95 9.95
CA LEU A 15 2.42 6.64 9.45
C LEU A 15 2.83 7.58 8.31
N GLY A 16 1.91 7.93 7.40
CA GLY A 16 2.14 8.92 6.35
C GLY A 16 2.44 10.30 6.93
N LEU A 17 1.65 10.78 7.90
CA LEU A 17 1.87 12.05 8.59
C LEU A 17 3.23 12.09 9.30
N LEU A 18 3.58 11.01 10.02
CA LEU A 18 4.88 10.88 10.68
C LEU A 18 6.04 10.88 9.67
N THR A 19 5.86 10.23 8.53
CA THR A 19 6.81 10.23 7.42
C THR A 19 7.02 11.65 6.86
N GLY A 20 5.97 12.48 6.86
CA GLY A 20 6.01 13.86 6.38
C GLY A 20 7.08 14.72 7.09
N PHE A 21 7.25 14.57 8.41
CA PHE A 21 8.25 15.31 9.19
C PHE A 21 9.70 15.03 8.77
N ILE A 22 9.99 13.80 8.31
CA ILE A 22 11.35 13.38 7.95
C ILE A 22 11.57 13.33 6.43
N SER A 23 10.51 13.46 5.62
CA SER A 23 10.53 13.24 4.18
C SER A 23 11.61 14.05 3.45
N GLY A 24 11.87 15.29 3.86
CA GLY A 24 12.86 16.18 3.26
C GLY A 24 14.32 15.91 3.65
N SER A 25 14.58 15.10 4.69
CA SER A 25 15.92 14.85 5.23
C SER A 25 16.44 13.44 4.95
N LEU A 26 15.68 12.61 4.22
CA LEU A 26 16.09 11.26 3.83
C LEU A 26 17.12 11.29 2.69
N ALA A 27 17.83 10.18 2.47
CA ALA A 27 18.82 10.06 1.40
C ALA A 27 18.23 10.41 0.03
N ASN A 28 16.97 10.04 -0.21
CA ASN A 28 16.20 10.47 -1.36
C ASN A 28 14.93 11.24 -0.91
N PRO A 29 14.98 12.59 -0.85
CA PRO A 29 13.84 13.40 -0.42
C PRO A 29 12.60 13.27 -1.31
N ARG A 30 12.77 13.02 -2.62
CA ARG A 30 11.64 12.82 -3.55
C ARG A 30 10.89 11.55 -3.22
N MET A 31 11.63 10.49 -2.91
CA MET A 31 11.04 9.22 -2.49
C MET A 31 10.50 9.31 -1.05
N GLY A 32 11.07 10.17 -0.19
CA GLY A 32 10.51 10.49 1.12
C GLY A 32 9.14 11.15 1.01
N LEU A 33 8.97 12.10 0.10
CA LEU A 33 7.67 12.69 -0.22
C LEU A 33 6.70 11.63 -0.79
N ALA A 34 7.19 10.75 -1.67
CA ALA A 34 6.38 9.64 -2.17
C ALA A 34 5.91 8.72 -1.04
N ALA A 35 6.79 8.35 -0.10
CA ALA A 35 6.44 7.51 1.06
C ALA A 35 5.37 8.18 1.95
N HIS A 36 5.49 9.50 2.17
CA HIS A 36 4.46 10.28 2.86
C HIS A 36 3.10 10.16 2.16
N LEU A 37 3.06 10.41 0.84
CA LEU A 37 1.84 10.32 0.05
C LEU A 37 1.27 8.89 0.02
N GLU A 38 2.11 7.87 -0.07
CA GLU A 38 1.70 6.47 -0.06
C GLU A 38 1.03 6.08 1.26
N GLY A 39 1.53 6.57 2.41
CA GLY A 39 0.85 6.38 3.69
C GLY A 39 -0.55 7.01 3.70
N LEU A 40 -0.68 8.24 3.21
CA LEU A 40 -1.96 8.96 3.14
C LEU A 40 -2.94 8.30 2.15
N MET A 41 -2.49 7.95 0.94
CA MET A 41 -3.32 7.40 -0.13
C MET A 41 -3.78 5.99 0.19
N ASN A 42 -2.87 5.10 0.61
CA ASN A 42 -3.26 3.75 1.01
C ASN A 42 -4.14 3.77 2.26
N GLY A 43 -3.83 4.65 3.22
CA GLY A 43 -4.66 4.83 4.41
C GLY A 43 -6.09 5.30 4.08
N THR A 44 -6.22 6.31 3.22
CA THR A 44 -7.51 6.83 2.74
C THR A 44 -8.28 5.78 1.96
N LEU A 45 -7.60 5.01 1.10
CA LEU A 45 -8.20 3.91 0.36
C LEU A 45 -8.82 2.87 1.31
N LEU A 46 -8.10 2.44 2.36
CA LEU A 46 -8.62 1.47 3.32
C LEU A 46 -9.80 2.01 4.12
N ILE A 47 -9.76 3.29 4.52
CA ILE A 47 -10.90 3.95 5.19
C ILE A 47 -12.13 3.96 4.25
N ALA A 48 -11.94 4.35 2.99
CA ALA A 48 -13.00 4.38 1.99
C ALA A 48 -13.59 2.98 1.72
N LEU A 49 -12.74 1.95 1.56
CA LEU A 49 -13.19 0.56 1.44
C LEU A 49 -13.91 0.09 2.70
N GLY A 50 -13.44 0.49 3.89
CA GLY A 50 -14.11 0.19 5.15
C GLY A 50 -15.53 0.76 5.20
N ALA A 51 -15.69 2.04 4.82
CA ALA A 51 -16.98 2.72 4.74
C ALA A 51 -17.90 2.10 3.68
N ALA A 52 -17.37 1.77 2.51
CA ALA A 52 -18.12 1.17 1.40
C ALA A 52 -18.35 -0.35 1.55
N TRP A 53 -17.79 -0.99 2.58
CA TRP A 53 -17.77 -2.46 2.66
C TRP A 53 -19.16 -3.11 2.69
N GLY A 54 -20.19 -2.37 3.12
CA GLY A 54 -21.59 -2.84 3.07
C GLY A 54 -22.06 -3.20 1.66
N HIS A 55 -21.40 -2.69 0.62
CA HIS A 55 -21.68 -3.00 -0.79
C HIS A 55 -20.86 -4.17 -1.34
N VAL A 56 -19.99 -4.79 -0.55
CA VAL A 56 -19.11 -5.89 -0.98
C VAL A 56 -19.61 -7.21 -0.39
N ARG A 57 -20.05 -8.15 -1.24
CA ARG A 57 -20.46 -9.49 -0.79
C ARG A 57 -19.44 -10.55 -1.18
N LEU A 58 -18.72 -11.06 -0.19
CA LEU A 58 -17.75 -12.14 -0.34
C LEU A 58 -18.07 -13.28 0.63
N SER A 59 -17.68 -14.51 0.30
CA SER A 59 -17.72 -15.61 1.26
C SER A 59 -16.70 -15.35 2.39
N PRO A 60 -16.90 -15.89 3.60
CA PRO A 60 -16.01 -15.62 4.73
C PRO A 60 -14.52 -15.93 4.45
N GLY A 61 -14.25 -17.00 3.70
CA GLY A 61 -12.90 -17.38 3.31
C GLY A 61 -12.27 -16.38 2.34
N THR A 62 -13.00 -15.94 1.31
CA THR A 62 -12.46 -14.97 0.36
C THR A 62 -12.36 -13.57 0.96
N GLU A 63 -13.28 -13.20 1.84
CA GLU A 63 -13.23 -11.95 2.59
C GLU A 63 -11.97 -11.87 3.47
N ARG A 64 -11.60 -12.98 4.13
CA ARG A 64 -10.35 -13.07 4.90
C ARG A 64 -9.11 -12.88 4.03
N TRP A 65 -9.06 -13.51 2.86
CA TRP A 65 -7.96 -13.33 1.90
C TRP A 65 -7.88 -11.90 1.38
N CYS A 66 -9.02 -11.32 0.99
CA CYS A 66 -9.08 -9.94 0.53
C CYS A 66 -8.52 -8.97 1.58
N TRP A 67 -8.87 -9.17 2.86
CA TRP A 67 -8.32 -8.36 3.94
C TRP A 67 -6.80 -8.49 4.08
N TRP A 68 -6.26 -9.71 4.07
CA TRP A 68 -4.81 -9.91 4.17
C TRP A 68 -4.07 -9.28 2.99
N LEU A 69 -4.61 -9.40 1.77
CA LEU A 69 -4.03 -8.81 0.57
C LEU A 69 -4.05 -7.28 0.62
N LEU A 70 -5.18 -6.68 1.03
CA LEU A 70 -5.29 -5.22 1.23
C LEU A 70 -4.32 -4.73 2.31
N ALA A 71 -4.26 -5.44 3.43
CA ALA A 71 -3.41 -5.06 4.56
C ALA A 71 -1.93 -5.16 4.20
N TYR A 72 -1.51 -6.31 3.64
CA TYR A 72 -0.15 -6.52 3.19
C TYR A 72 0.23 -5.53 2.08
N GLY A 73 -0.59 -5.41 1.04
CA GLY A 73 -0.30 -4.54 -0.09
C GLY A 73 -0.11 -3.08 0.32
N SER A 74 -1.00 -2.57 1.17
CA SER A 74 -0.95 -1.19 1.66
C SER A 74 0.26 -0.91 2.56
N LEU A 75 0.54 -1.82 3.52
CA LEU A 75 1.67 -1.68 4.45
C LEU A 75 3.01 -1.86 3.74
N ALA A 76 3.13 -2.88 2.89
CA ALA A 76 4.34 -3.14 2.11
C ALA A 76 4.64 -1.97 1.17
N ASN A 77 3.62 -1.28 0.65
CA ASN A 77 3.81 -0.19 -0.29
C ASN A 77 4.44 1.01 0.40
N TRP A 78 3.82 1.48 1.48
CA TRP A 78 4.39 2.52 2.33
C TRP A 78 5.81 2.16 2.81
N LEU A 79 6.01 0.93 3.30
CA LEU A 79 7.30 0.49 3.82
C LEU A 79 8.38 0.43 2.75
N ALA A 80 8.10 -0.14 1.59
CA ALA A 80 9.08 -0.27 0.51
C ALA A 80 9.53 1.10 -0.01
N VAL A 81 8.60 2.04 -0.17
CA VAL A 81 8.91 3.40 -0.61
C VAL A 81 9.70 4.14 0.47
N LEU A 82 9.36 3.98 1.75
CA LEU A 82 10.11 4.57 2.87
C LEU A 82 11.54 4.01 2.95
N LEU A 83 11.72 2.69 2.82
CA LEU A 83 13.05 2.06 2.78
C LEU A 83 13.85 2.54 1.57
N GLY A 84 13.21 2.66 0.40
CA GLY A 84 13.80 3.26 -0.78
C GLY A 84 14.27 4.70 -0.54
N ALA A 85 13.47 5.49 0.19
CA ALA A 85 13.84 6.85 0.56
C ALA A 85 15.02 6.92 1.52
N ILE A 86 15.07 6.02 2.52
CA ILE A 86 16.14 5.94 3.51
C ILE A 86 17.46 5.50 2.87
N TRP A 87 17.42 4.52 1.96
CA TRP A 87 18.63 3.92 1.36
C TRP A 87 19.03 4.51 0.01
N GLY A 88 18.16 5.30 -0.64
CA GLY A 88 18.33 5.65 -2.05
C GLY A 88 18.18 4.45 -2.99
N ALA A 89 17.36 3.46 -2.61
CA ALA A 89 17.09 2.26 -3.41
C ALA A 89 15.92 2.47 -4.37
N GLY A 90 15.61 1.47 -5.20
CA GLY A 90 14.48 1.49 -6.13
C GLY A 90 14.89 1.82 -7.56
N ARG A 91 16.16 1.63 -7.92
CA ARG A 91 16.68 1.96 -9.26
C ARG A 91 15.90 1.28 -10.38
N ALA A 92 15.54 0.01 -10.18
CA ALA A 92 14.85 -0.81 -11.18
C ALA A 92 13.33 -0.65 -11.16
N THR A 93 12.73 -0.50 -9.98
CA THR A 93 11.26 -0.48 -9.80
C THR A 93 10.66 0.91 -9.75
N MET A 94 11.46 1.93 -9.41
CA MET A 94 11.05 3.32 -9.22
C MET A 94 12.05 4.31 -9.86
N PRO A 95 12.43 4.16 -11.14
CA PRO A 95 13.55 4.88 -11.74
C PRO A 95 13.37 6.42 -11.72
N LEU A 96 12.13 6.89 -11.86
CA LEU A 96 11.81 8.32 -11.85
C LEU A 96 12.08 8.98 -10.48
N THR A 97 11.65 8.34 -9.40
CA THR A 97 11.87 8.85 -8.04
C THR A 97 13.27 8.53 -7.52
N ALA A 98 13.86 7.41 -7.95
CA ALA A 98 15.24 7.05 -7.60
C ALA A 98 16.27 8.05 -8.13
N GLY A 99 16.00 8.73 -9.26
CA GLY A 99 16.84 9.84 -9.74
C GLY A 99 18.29 9.45 -10.02
N GLY A 100 18.53 8.20 -10.42
CA GLY A 100 19.87 7.65 -10.66
C GLY A 100 20.59 7.12 -9.41
N MET A 101 20.00 7.23 -8.23
CA MET A 101 20.53 6.63 -7.01
C MET A 101 20.51 5.10 -7.08
N GLN A 102 21.44 4.48 -6.37
CA GLN A 102 21.56 3.04 -6.27
C GLN A 102 22.04 2.66 -4.87
N ALA A 103 21.34 1.72 -4.27
CA ALA A 103 21.66 1.19 -2.94
C ALA A 103 22.44 -0.12 -3.03
N ALA A 104 22.77 -0.72 -1.88
CA ALA A 104 23.39 -2.04 -1.84
C ALA A 104 22.49 -3.09 -2.53
N PRO A 105 23.05 -4.13 -3.18
CA PRO A 105 22.25 -5.10 -3.95
C PRO A 105 21.10 -5.75 -3.16
N TRP A 106 21.31 -6.04 -1.87
CA TRP A 106 20.29 -6.63 -1.02
C TRP A 106 19.18 -5.62 -0.64
N GLN A 107 19.48 -4.33 -0.56
CA GLN A 107 18.49 -3.25 -0.31
C GLN A 107 17.60 -3.08 -1.54
N GLU A 108 18.20 -3.06 -2.73
CA GLU A 108 17.48 -3.04 -4.01
C GLU A 108 16.59 -4.27 -4.17
N ALA A 109 17.12 -5.47 -3.86
CA ALA A 109 16.37 -6.70 -3.95
C ALA A 109 15.18 -6.74 -2.97
N LEU A 110 15.37 -6.25 -1.74
CA LEU A 110 14.29 -6.18 -0.75
C LEU A 110 13.20 -5.19 -1.17
N VAL A 111 13.57 -3.96 -1.53
CA VAL A 111 12.62 -2.93 -1.98
C VAL A 111 11.90 -3.40 -3.24
N GLY A 112 12.63 -3.92 -4.23
CA GLY A 112 12.05 -4.45 -5.45
C GLY A 112 11.13 -5.65 -5.20
N GLY A 113 11.55 -6.58 -4.35
CA GLY A 113 10.75 -7.74 -3.95
C GLY A 113 9.43 -7.35 -3.28
N LEU A 114 9.47 -6.39 -2.35
CA LEU A 114 8.27 -5.84 -1.72
C LEU A 114 7.34 -5.19 -2.76
N LEU A 115 7.88 -4.34 -3.65
CA LEU A 115 7.07 -3.63 -4.65
C LEU A 115 6.43 -4.56 -5.68
N ILE A 116 7.13 -5.60 -6.12
CA ILE A 116 6.57 -6.58 -7.05
C ILE A 116 5.48 -7.40 -6.36
N SER A 117 5.79 -7.97 -5.19
CA SER A 117 4.84 -8.82 -4.46
C SER A 117 3.59 -8.06 -3.99
N LEU A 118 3.73 -6.82 -3.52
CA LEU A 118 2.58 -6.00 -3.16
C LEU A 118 1.73 -5.63 -4.37
N SER A 119 2.33 -5.46 -5.57
CA SER A 119 1.58 -5.12 -6.78
C SER A 119 0.63 -6.26 -7.15
N PHE A 120 1.12 -7.50 -7.12
CA PHE A 120 0.26 -8.68 -7.30
C PHE A 120 -0.80 -8.79 -6.21
N ALA A 121 -0.44 -8.51 -4.95
CA ALA A 121 -1.41 -8.55 -3.85
C ALA A 121 -2.53 -7.52 -4.03
N MET A 122 -2.22 -6.29 -4.43
CA MET A 122 -3.20 -5.23 -4.64
C MET A 122 -4.11 -5.50 -5.84
N VAL A 123 -3.55 -5.99 -6.96
CA VAL A 123 -4.37 -6.41 -8.11
C VAL A 123 -5.33 -7.53 -7.72
N ALA A 124 -4.85 -8.55 -7.01
CA ALA A 124 -5.69 -9.65 -6.53
C ALA A 124 -6.75 -9.16 -5.54
N ALA A 125 -6.39 -8.29 -4.59
CA ALA A 125 -7.32 -7.70 -3.64
C ALA A 125 -8.48 -6.97 -4.33
N PHE A 126 -8.16 -6.11 -5.31
CA PHE A 126 -9.18 -5.36 -6.03
C PHE A 126 -10.02 -6.24 -6.96
N ALA A 127 -9.45 -7.28 -7.56
CA ALA A 127 -10.23 -8.27 -8.28
C ALA A 127 -11.30 -8.92 -7.37
N LEU A 128 -10.95 -9.21 -6.12
CA LEU A 128 -11.90 -9.72 -5.12
C LEU A 128 -12.95 -8.66 -4.73
N VAL A 129 -12.55 -7.41 -4.49
CA VAL A 129 -13.49 -6.31 -4.18
C VAL A 129 -14.49 -6.13 -5.33
N ILE A 130 -14.03 -6.04 -6.57
CA ILE A 130 -14.88 -5.90 -7.77
C ILE A 130 -15.86 -7.07 -7.87
N ARG A 131 -15.35 -8.31 -7.74
CA ARG A 131 -16.20 -9.51 -7.75
C ARG A 131 -17.27 -9.46 -6.65
N GLY A 132 -16.91 -8.97 -5.47
CA GLY A 132 -17.83 -8.85 -4.35
C GLY A 132 -18.91 -7.79 -4.56
N VAL A 133 -18.57 -6.66 -5.19
CA VAL A 133 -19.55 -5.63 -5.56
C VAL A 133 -20.50 -6.15 -6.66
N LEU A 134 -19.97 -6.84 -7.67
CA LEU A 134 -20.78 -7.44 -8.73
C LEU A 134 -21.75 -8.49 -8.18
N ALA A 135 -21.29 -9.33 -7.25
CA ALA A 135 -22.13 -10.32 -6.58
C ALA A 135 -23.25 -9.67 -5.74
N ALA A 136 -22.96 -8.53 -5.08
CA ALA A 136 -23.97 -7.77 -4.35
C ALA A 136 -25.04 -7.19 -5.26
N ARG A 137 -24.64 -6.64 -6.41
CA ARG A 137 -25.55 -6.08 -7.42
C ARG A 137 -26.50 -7.13 -8.00
N ASN A 138 -25.98 -8.32 -8.32
CA ASN A 138 -26.79 -9.38 -8.95
C ASN A 138 -27.77 -10.04 -7.97
N ALA A 139 -27.68 -9.75 -6.67
CA ALA A 139 -28.53 -10.30 -5.61
C ALA A 139 -29.60 -9.31 -5.12
N ALA A 140 -29.70 -8.14 -5.73
CA ALA A 140 -30.71 -7.10 -5.48
C ALA A 140 -31.69 -7.05 -6.65
#